data_AF-A0A7Y5RQI2-F1
#
_entry.id   AF-A0A7Y5RQI2-F1
#
_cell.length_a   1.000
_cell.length_b   1.000
_cell.length_c   1.000
_cell.angle_alpha   90.00
_cell.angle_beta   90.00
_cell.angle_gamma   90.00
#
_symmetry.space_group_name_H-M   'P 1'
#
loop_
_entity.id
_entity.type
_entity.pdbx_description
1 polymer ?
#
loop_
_entity_poly.entity_id
_entity_poly.type
_entity_poly.pdbx_seq_one_letter_code
_entity_poly.pdbx_strand_id
1 'polypeptide(L)'
;MAIIVQHRTTGQRFVLLGTGYAQWLATTPGLFLGNLSPNRESGEKAVIAVADNEGNISWWEPELLQVIEVDGKRPVEVLGNVNLKA
;
A
#
# COMPACT_ATOMS: atom_id res chain seq x y z
N MET A 1 -15.84 -5.77 -10.68
CA MET A 1 -14.85 -6.50 -9.87
C MET A 1 -14.58 -5.67 -8.64
N ALA A 2 -14.90 -6.18 -7.45
CA ALA A 2 -14.65 -5.53 -6.17
C ALA A 2 -13.70 -6.39 -5.34
N ILE A 3 -12.70 -5.76 -4.75
CA ILE A 3 -11.71 -6.43 -3.91
C ILE A 3 -11.76 -5.76 -2.54
N ILE A 4 -11.96 -6.55 -1.50
CA ILE A 4 -11.92 -6.07 -0.12
C ILE A 4 -10.59 -6.48 0.49
N VAL A 5 -9.89 -5.48 1.01
CA VAL A 5 -8.67 -5.65 1.77
C VAL A 5 -8.91 -5.33 3.24
N GLN A 6 -8.11 -5.92 4.10
CA GLN A 6 -8.12 -5.69 5.53
C GLN A 6 -6.75 -5.22 5.98
N HIS A 7 -6.71 -4.16 6.80
CA HIS A 7 -5.50 -3.77 7.50
C HIS A 7 -5.15 -4.83 8.55
N ARG A 8 -3.92 -5.36 8.50
CA ARG A 8 -3.51 -6.52 9.30
C ARG A 8 -3.60 -6.30 10.80
N THR A 9 -3.19 -5.12 11.28
CA THR A 9 -3.16 -4.83 12.72
C THR A 9 -4.50 -4.39 13.27
N THR A 10 -5.19 -3.45 12.63
CA THR A 10 -6.46 -2.88 13.12
C THR A 10 -7.69 -3.71 12.75
N GLY A 11 -7.58 -4.58 11.76
CA GLY A 11 -8.70 -5.35 11.22
C GLY A 11 -9.71 -4.52 10.41
N GLN A 12 -9.45 -3.23 10.19
CA GLN A 12 -10.31 -2.36 9.38
C GLN A 12 -10.33 -2.81 7.92
N ARG A 13 -11.49 -2.67 7.27
CA ARG A 13 -11.73 -3.14 5.91
C ARG A 13 -11.86 -1.96 4.96
N PHE A 14 -11.31 -2.14 3.76
CA PHE A 14 -11.30 -1.13 2.71
C PHE A 14 -11.56 -1.76 1.35
N VAL A 15 -12.07 -0.97 0.42
CA VAL A 15 -12.15 -1.34 -1.00
C VAL A 15 -10.81 -1.04 -1.66
N LEU A 16 -10.21 -2.01 -2.33
CA LEU A 16 -9.01 -1.76 -3.14
C LEU A 16 -9.42 -1.06 -4.45
N LEU A 17 -8.79 0.08 -4.72
CA LEU A 17 -9.00 0.88 -5.93
C LEU A 17 -7.91 0.63 -6.98
N GLY A 18 -6.67 0.38 -6.54
CA GLY A 18 -5.54 0.15 -7.45
C GLY A 18 -4.20 0.06 -6.73
N THR A 19 -3.14 -0.18 -7.50
CA THR A 19 -1.75 -0.17 -7.04
C THR A 19 -0.95 0.89 -7.78
N GLY A 20 0.12 1.37 -7.17
CA GLY A 20 1.00 2.36 -7.78
C GLY A 20 2.35 2.47 -7.05
N TYR A 21 3.13 3.45 -7.45
CA TYR A 21 4.38 3.80 -6.79
C TYR A 21 4.31 5.25 -6.29
N ALA A 22 4.58 5.45 -5.02
CA ALA A 22 4.79 6.77 -4.46
C ALA A 22 6.28 7.12 -4.60
N GLN A 23 6.56 8.23 -5.26
CA GLN A 23 7.91 8.81 -5.30
C GLN A 23 8.02 9.83 -4.17
N TRP A 24 9.13 9.81 -3.44
CA TRP A 24 9.44 10.84 -2.45
C TRP A 24 10.84 11.42 -2.69
N LEU A 25 10.97 12.70 -2.38
CA LEU A 25 12.23 13.43 -2.36
C LEU A 25 12.28 14.24 -1.07
N ALA A 26 13.19 13.90 -0.16
CA ALA A 26 13.52 14.77 0.96
C ALA A 26 14.83 15.48 0.69
N THR A 27 14.87 16.76 1.06
CA THR A 27 16.09 17.57 0.99
C THR A 27 16.40 18.06 2.39
N THR A 28 17.57 17.74 2.91
CA THR A 28 18.06 18.20 4.21
C THR A 28 19.36 19.00 4.05
N PRO A 29 19.64 19.99 4.90
CA PRO A 29 20.92 20.71 4.87
C PRO A 29 22.08 19.72 5.06
N GLY A 30 23.14 19.83 4.26
CA GLY A 30 24.31 18.97 4.38
C GLY A 30 25.11 19.29 5.65
N LEU A 31 25.75 18.27 6.25
CA LEU A 31 26.47 18.41 7.52
C LEU A 31 27.60 19.48 7.50
N PHE A 32 28.26 19.69 6.36
CA PHE A 32 29.46 20.54 6.26
C PHE A 32 29.23 21.91 5.60
N LEU A 33 28.28 22.04 4.67
CA LEU A 33 28.02 23.28 3.93
C LEU A 33 26.55 23.73 4.00
N GLY A 34 25.75 23.12 4.86
CA GLY A 34 24.35 23.47 5.06
C GLY A 34 23.56 23.44 3.74
N ASN A 35 22.85 24.53 3.45
CA ASN A 35 22.03 24.66 2.24
C ASN A 35 22.85 24.84 0.95
N LEU A 36 24.16 25.09 1.03
CA LEU A 36 25.02 25.21 -0.17
C LEU A 36 25.39 23.83 -0.75
N SER A 37 25.23 22.76 0.03
CA SER A 37 25.38 21.36 -0.41
C SER A 37 24.38 20.47 0.31
N PRO A 38 23.08 20.54 -0.04
CA PRO A 38 22.04 19.78 0.64
C PRO A 38 22.12 18.29 0.30
N ASN A 39 21.82 17.45 1.29
CA ASN A 39 21.62 16.03 1.08
C ASN A 39 20.23 15.82 0.47
N ARG A 40 20.18 15.05 -0.62
CA ARG A 40 18.93 14.61 -1.24
C ARG A 40 18.79 13.11 -1.02
N GLU A 41 17.72 12.71 -0.37
CA GLU A 41 17.25 11.34 -0.39
C GLU A 41 16.02 11.27 -1.27
N SER A 42 16.01 10.32 -2.19
CA SER A 42 14.87 10.01 -3.02
C SER A 42 14.64 8.52 -3.05
N GLY A 43 13.38 8.10 -3.13
CA GLY A 43 13.04 6.70 -3.28
C GLY A 43 11.66 6.52 -3.88
N GLU A 44 11.39 5.28 -4.28
CA GLU A 44 10.08 4.84 -4.72
C GLU A 44 9.58 3.76 -3.77
N LYS A 45 8.31 3.81 -3.40
CA LYS A 45 7.66 2.78 -2.59
C LYS A 45 6.37 2.34 -3.24
N ALA A 46 6.18 1.03 -3.37
CA ALA A 46 4.90 0.48 -3.81
C ALA A 46 3.80 0.89 -2.81
N VAL A 47 2.65 1.30 -3.35
CA VAL A 47 1.49 1.71 -2.56
C VAL A 47 0.22 1.12 -3.15
N ILE A 48 -0.78 0.94 -2.29
CA ILE A 48 -2.13 0.49 -2.63
C ILE A 48 -3.10 1.61 -2.31
N ALA A 49 -3.86 2.04 -3.32
CA ALA A 49 -4.98 2.96 -3.13
C ALA A 49 -6.19 2.18 -2.61
N VAL A 50 -6.74 2.63 -1.49
CA VAL A 50 -7.95 2.04 -0.90
C VAL A 50 -8.98 3.11 -0.57
N ALA A 51 -10.25 2.74 -0.53
CA ALA A 51 -11.34 3.57 -0.03
C ALA A 51 -11.98 2.97 1.22
N ASP A 52 -12.31 3.82 2.18
CA ASP A 52 -13.15 3.45 3.32
C ASP A 52 -14.64 3.40 2.94
N ASN A 53 -15.51 3.19 3.93
CA ASN A 53 -16.96 3.10 3.74
C ASN A 53 -17.63 4.46 3.45
N GLU A 54 -16.93 5.57 3.63
CA GLU A 54 -17.39 6.91 3.26
C GLU A 54 -16.89 7.32 1.87
N GLY A 55 -15.99 6.53 1.28
CA GLY A 55 -15.37 6.79 -0.01
C GLY A 55 -14.10 7.65 0.09
N ASN A 56 -13.57 7.89 1.28
CA ASN A 56 -12.30 8.61 1.44
C ASN A 56 -11.14 7.73 0.95
N ILE A 57 -10.27 8.32 0.14
CA ILE A 57 -9.13 7.61 -0.46
C ILE A 57 -7.89 7.77 0.41
N SER A 58 -7.21 6.66 0.67
CA SER A 58 -5.91 6.64 1.33
C SER A 58 -4.93 5.69 0.63
N TRP A 59 -3.64 5.90 0.83
CA TRP A 59 -2.56 5.10 0.24
C TRP A 59 -1.82 4.35 1.34
N TRP A 60 -1.69 3.03 1.18
CA TRP A 60 -1.09 2.16 2.18
C TRP A 60 0.04 1.34 1.58
N GLU A 61 1.00 0.97 2.43
CA GLU A 61 2.05 0.02 2.08
C GLU A 61 1.44 -1.39 1.90
N PRO A 62 1.82 -2.14 0.85
CA PRO A 62 1.27 -3.47 0.58
C PRO A 62 1.35 -4.43 1.77
N GLU A 63 2.40 -4.33 2.56
CA GLU A 63 2.68 -5.20 3.70
C GLU A 63 1.63 -5.03 4.82
N LEU A 64 0.97 -3.87 4.90
CA LEU A 64 -0.04 -3.56 5.90
C LEU A 64 -1.41 -4.15 5.57
N LEU A 65 -1.61 -4.62 4.34
CA LEU A 65 -2.91 -5.06 3.84
C LEU A 65 -2.93 -6.56 3.51
N GLN A 66 -4.12 -7.15 3.63
CA GLN A 66 -4.43 -8.51 3.20
C GLN A 66 -5.71 -8.50 2.37
N VAL A 67 -5.69 -9.13 1.19
CA VAL A 67 -6.94 -9.39 0.44
C VAL A 67 -7.76 -10.43 1.21
N ILE A 68 -9.00 -10.10 1.53
CA ILE A 68 -9.93 -10.99 2.25
C ILE A 68 -11.13 -11.42 1.40
N GLU A 69 -11.41 -10.68 0.33
CA GLU A 69 -12.53 -10.97 -0.57
C GLU A 69 -12.26 -10.46 -1.99
N VAL A 70 -12.69 -11.23 -2.99
CA VAL A 70 -12.74 -10.84 -4.41
C VAL A 70 -14.11 -11.25 -4.95
N ASP A 71 -14.90 -10.28 -5.41
CA ASP A 71 -16.24 -10.47 -5.94
C ASP A 71 -17.14 -11.35 -5.04
N GLY A 72 -17.15 -11.08 -3.73
CA GLY A 72 -17.96 -11.80 -2.74
C GLY A 72 -17.39 -13.16 -2.30
N LYS A 73 -16.21 -13.55 -2.78
CA LYS A 73 -15.59 -14.85 -2.45
C LYS A 73 -14.28 -14.66 -1.69
N ARG A 74 -14.02 -15.53 -0.71
CA ARG A 74 -12.69 -15.54 -0.05
C ARG A 74 -11.62 -15.98 -1.05
N PRO A 75 -10.36 -15.54 -0.90
CA PRO A 75 -9.27 -15.94 -1.78
C PRO A 75 -9.14 -17.45 -2.00
N VAL A 76 -9.36 -18.27 -0.95
CA VAL A 76 -9.32 -19.74 -1.05
C VAL A 76 -10.42 -20.32 -1.94
N GLU A 77 -11.57 -19.66 -2.05
CA GLU A 77 -12.68 -20.09 -2.91
C GLU A 77 -12.44 -19.72 -4.38
N VAL A 78 -11.62 -18.68 -4.62
CA VAL A 78 -11.22 -18.24 -5.96
C VAL A 78 -10.03 -19.05 -6.46
N LEU A 79 -9.02 -19.27 -5.60
CA LEU A 79 -7.77 -19.92 -5.96
C LEU A 79 -7.79 -21.44 -5.75
N GLY A 80 -8.65 -21.95 -4.86
CA GLY A 80 -8.58 -23.32 -4.37
C GLY A 80 -7.43 -23.54 -3.37
N ASN A 81 -7.11 -24.80 -3.10
CA ASN A 81 -5.96 -25.18 -2.27
C ASN A 81 -4.67 -25.11 -3.10
N VAL A 82 -4.08 -23.93 -3.19
CA VAL A 82 -2.82 -23.70 -3.90
C VAL A 82 -1.66 -23.74 -2.92
N ASN A 83 -0.66 -24.56 -3.21
CA ASN A 83 0.60 -24.56 -2.47
C ASN A 83 1.53 -23.53 -3.13
N LEU A 84 1.45 -22.27 -2.68
CA LEU A 84 2.31 -21.20 -3.20
C LEU A 84 3.73 -21.43 -2.69
N LYS A 85 4.63 -21.88 -3.57
CA LYS A 85 6.07 -21.80 -3.29
C LYS A 85 6.48 -20.35 -3.44
N ALA A 86 6.94 -19.76 -2.35
CA ALA A 86 7.65 -18.49 -2.35
C ALA A 86 8.97 -18.59 -3.12
#